data_AF-A0A2W2DU84-F1
#
_entry.id   AF-A0A2W2DU84-F1
#
_cell.length_a   1.000
_cell.length_b   1.000
_cell.length_c   1.000
_cell.angle_alpha   90.00
_cell.angle_beta   90.00
_cell.angle_gamma   90.00
#
_symmetry.space_group_name_H-M   'P 1'
#
loop_
_entity.id
_entity.type
_entity.pdbx_description
1 polymer ?
#
loop_
_entity_poly.entity_id
_entity_poly.type
_entity_poly.pdbx_seq_one_letter_code
_entity_poly.pdbx_strand_id
1 'polypeptide(L)'
;MLGFTAAAVAAVVTPAAAGASTASQAGWGPYFSADHKAAARGHVSVDRQRYRHWYWKTDFVRDRVCFKDHKGDRHCKWVVKKVKKKAWEWRYEEFFTVHSTLVNKGNRGECAWETFKVVHENGSTAFRSFANCGRHPRHFSFSGKNAAHISVDVSKGDHSGPTAFHSGWRPVHHAAV
;
A
#
# COMPACT_ATOMS: atom_id res chain seq x y z
N MET A 1 -47.63 10.99 45.71
CA MET A 1 -46.61 10.34 44.87
C MET A 1 -45.79 11.43 44.19
N LEU A 2 -44.53 11.60 44.61
CA LEU A 2 -43.58 12.55 44.03
C LEU A 2 -43.03 11.96 42.73
N GLY A 3 -43.40 12.54 41.59
CA GLY A 3 -42.89 12.15 40.27
C GLY A 3 -41.62 12.94 39.94
N PHE A 4 -40.47 12.27 39.90
CA PHE A 4 -39.21 12.85 39.45
C PHE A 4 -39.19 12.90 37.92
N THR A 5 -39.04 14.11 37.36
CA THR A 5 -38.75 14.31 35.93
C THR A 5 -37.24 14.25 35.71
N ALA A 6 -36.78 13.21 35.02
CA ALA A 6 -35.38 13.09 34.60
C ALA A 6 -35.14 13.92 33.33
N ALA A 7 -34.29 14.95 33.43
CA ALA A 7 -33.82 15.71 32.28
C ALA A 7 -32.75 14.91 31.53
N ALA A 8 -33.07 14.44 30.32
CA ALA A 8 -32.12 13.80 29.43
C ALA A 8 -31.17 14.84 28.82
N VAL A 9 -29.89 14.77 29.18
CA VAL A 9 -28.84 15.60 28.57
C VAL A 9 -28.48 14.97 27.23
N ALA A 10 -28.84 15.64 26.13
CA ALA A 10 -28.43 15.24 24.79
C ALA A 10 -26.91 15.51 24.63
N ALA A 11 -26.11 14.44 24.65
CA ALA A 11 -24.71 14.51 24.27
C ALA A 11 -24.63 14.76 22.75
N VAL A 12 -24.10 15.92 22.36
CA VAL A 12 -23.74 16.23 20.98
C VAL A 12 -22.55 15.34 20.61
N VAL A 13 -22.83 14.19 20.01
CA VAL A 13 -21.81 13.36 19.37
C VAL A 13 -21.40 14.08 18.10
N THR A 14 -20.26 14.75 18.14
CA THR A 14 -19.57 15.19 16.93
C THR A 14 -19.25 13.94 16.10
N PRO A 15 -19.51 13.94 14.79
CA PRO A 15 -19.04 12.86 13.95
C PRO A 15 -17.51 12.98 13.90
N ALA A 16 -16.82 12.10 14.63
CA ALA A 16 -15.45 11.78 14.31
C ALA A 16 -15.46 11.32 12.85
N ALA A 17 -14.88 12.12 11.96
CA ALA A 17 -14.69 11.76 10.57
C ALA A 17 -13.81 10.51 10.55
N ALA A 18 -14.45 9.34 10.57
CA ALA A 18 -13.85 8.09 10.21
C ALA A 18 -13.23 8.31 8.83
N GLY A 19 -11.90 8.27 8.76
CA GLY A 19 -11.23 8.12 7.47
C GLY A 19 -11.71 6.80 6.91
N ALA A 20 -12.71 6.84 6.04
CA ALA A 20 -13.22 5.68 5.36
C ALA A 20 -12.10 5.14 4.46
N SER A 21 -11.34 4.18 4.99
CA SER A 21 -10.52 3.30 4.20
C SER A 21 -11.46 2.49 3.32
N THR A 22 -11.35 2.68 2.00
CA THR A 22 -12.05 1.86 1.03
C THR A 22 -11.22 0.60 0.83
N ALA A 23 -11.41 -0.37 1.74
CA ALA A 23 -10.80 -1.68 1.60
C ALA A 23 -11.54 -2.44 0.49
N SER A 24 -10.85 -2.75 -0.60
CA SER A 24 -11.38 -3.62 -1.66
C SER A 24 -10.76 -5.01 -1.53
N GLN A 25 -11.56 -6.06 -1.68
CA GLN A 25 -11.11 -7.45 -1.64
C GLN A 25 -11.52 -8.16 -2.93
N ALA A 26 -10.55 -8.55 -3.74
CA ALA A 26 -10.78 -9.25 -5.00
C ALA A 26 -10.21 -10.67 -4.93
N GLY A 27 -11.04 -11.69 -5.15
CA GLY A 27 -10.62 -13.08 -5.27
C GLY A 27 -9.92 -13.34 -6.59
N TRP A 28 -8.97 -14.29 -6.60
CA TRP A 28 -8.27 -14.73 -7.81
C TRP A 28 -8.03 -16.24 -7.80
N GLY A 29 -7.85 -16.81 -8.99
CA GLY A 29 -7.71 -18.25 -9.19
C GLY A 29 -9.04 -19.02 -9.01
N PRO A 30 -8.99 -20.36 -9.01
CA PRO A 30 -7.77 -21.17 -9.00
C PRO A 30 -7.00 -21.12 -10.32
N TYR A 31 -5.68 -20.97 -10.21
CA TYR A 31 -4.74 -21.12 -11.32
C TYR A 31 -3.92 -22.39 -11.12
N PHE A 32 -3.69 -23.11 -12.21
CA PHE A 32 -3.06 -24.42 -12.18
C PHE A 32 -1.76 -24.40 -12.95
N SER A 33 -0.77 -25.18 -12.49
CA SER A 33 0.37 -25.56 -13.34
C SER A 33 -0.12 -26.23 -14.63
N ALA A 34 0.71 -26.24 -15.66
CA ALA A 34 0.35 -26.82 -16.96
C ALA A 34 -0.05 -28.31 -16.88
N ASP A 35 0.51 -29.05 -15.91
CA ASP A 35 0.17 -30.45 -15.63
C ASP A 35 -0.94 -30.64 -14.58
N HIS A 36 -1.56 -29.53 -14.11
CA HIS A 36 -2.59 -29.49 -13.08
C HIS A 36 -2.20 -30.10 -11.72
N LYS A 37 -0.90 -30.32 -11.46
CA LYS A 37 -0.40 -30.86 -10.19
C LYS A 37 -0.06 -29.80 -9.14
N ALA A 38 -0.10 -28.53 -9.48
CA ALA A 38 -0.06 -27.41 -8.54
C ALA A 38 -1.27 -26.52 -8.77
N ALA A 39 -1.83 -25.96 -7.69
CA ALA A 39 -2.94 -25.03 -7.77
C ALA A 39 -2.79 -23.91 -6.75
N ALA A 40 -2.95 -22.66 -7.19
CA ALA A 40 -2.94 -21.48 -6.33
C ALA A 40 -4.26 -20.73 -6.45
N ARG A 41 -4.77 -20.24 -5.33
CA ARG A 41 -5.94 -19.35 -5.27
C ARG A 41 -5.83 -18.42 -4.09
N GLY A 42 -6.54 -17.30 -4.13
CA GLY A 42 -6.44 -16.35 -3.04
C GLY A 42 -7.31 -15.13 -3.21
N HIS A 43 -6.93 -14.08 -2.50
CA HIS A 43 -7.51 -12.76 -2.69
C HIS A 43 -6.44 -11.68 -2.49
N VAL A 44 -6.72 -10.49 -3.01
CA VAL A 44 -5.94 -9.28 -2.74
C VAL A 44 -6.82 -8.30 -2.00
N SER A 45 -6.29 -7.78 -0.91
CA SER A 45 -6.88 -6.68 -0.15
C SER A 45 -6.10 -5.41 -0.45
N VAL A 46 -6.78 -4.36 -0.90
CA VAL A 46 -6.17 -3.04 -1.14
C VAL A 46 -6.80 -2.03 -0.19
N ASP A 47 -5.97 -1.31 0.55
CA ASP A 47 -6.37 -0.26 1.47
C ASP A 47 -5.70 1.07 1.07
N ARG A 48 -6.53 2.07 0.80
CA ARG A 48 -6.09 3.43 0.48
C ARG A 48 -6.01 4.25 1.76
N GLN A 49 -4.79 4.52 2.20
CA GLN A 49 -4.54 5.26 3.43
C GLN A 49 -4.15 6.71 3.15
N ARG A 50 -4.65 7.63 3.98
CA ARG A 50 -4.32 9.06 3.91
C ARG A 50 -3.25 9.39 4.94
N TYR A 51 -2.15 9.98 4.51
CA TYR A 51 -1.03 10.38 5.38
C TYR A 51 -0.62 11.83 5.18
N ARG A 52 0.01 12.42 6.20
CA ARG A 52 0.43 13.82 6.18
C ARG A 52 1.90 13.90 5.76
N HIS A 53 2.16 14.42 4.56
CA HIS A 53 3.50 14.66 4.07
C HIS A 53 3.90 16.11 4.35
N TRP A 54 5.12 16.34 4.83
CA TRP A 54 5.65 17.69 4.98
C TRP A 54 6.62 18.00 3.85
N TYR A 55 6.61 19.26 3.40
CA TYR A 55 7.57 19.76 2.42
C TYR A 55 8.04 21.17 2.79
N TRP A 56 9.17 21.58 2.22
CA TRP A 56 9.69 22.94 2.36
C TRP A 56 9.01 23.83 1.33
N LYS A 57 8.22 24.80 1.80
CA LYS A 57 7.67 25.86 0.96
C LYS A 57 8.53 27.12 1.10
N THR A 58 8.89 27.72 -0.02
CA THR A 58 9.55 29.04 -0.03
C THR A 58 8.48 30.13 -0.11
N ASP A 59 8.50 31.03 0.87
CA ASP A 59 7.69 32.25 0.84
C ASP A 59 8.61 33.48 0.73
N PHE A 60 8.05 34.54 0.16
CA PHE A 60 8.70 35.84 0.05
C PHE A 60 8.09 36.78 1.09
N VAL A 61 8.86 37.09 2.12
CA VAL A 61 8.43 38.00 3.19
C VAL A 61 9.09 39.36 2.97
N ARG A 62 8.30 40.44 2.98
CA ARG A 62 8.84 41.80 3.01
C ARG A 62 9.19 42.15 4.44
N ASP A 63 10.46 42.43 4.67
CA ASP A 63 10.99 42.81 5.97
C ASP A 63 11.62 44.21 5.88
N ARG A 64 11.45 45.02 6.91
CA ARG A 64 11.96 46.40 6.95
C ARG A 64 13.32 46.40 7.62
N VAL A 65 14.37 46.40 6.81
CA VAL A 65 15.76 46.42 7.30
C VAL A 65 16.20 47.86 7.45
N CYS A 66 16.62 48.23 8.65
CA CYS A 66 17.19 49.54 8.93
C CYS A 66 18.69 49.43 9.20
N PHE A 67 19.46 50.36 8.66
CA PHE A 67 20.90 50.51 8.90
C PHE A 67 21.18 51.97 9.28
N LYS A 68 22.23 52.19 10.07
CA LYS A 68 22.73 53.54 10.35
C LYS A 68 23.86 53.87 9.38
N ASP A 69 23.88 55.08 8.86
CA ASP A 69 25.03 55.56 8.11
C ASP A 69 26.17 55.99 9.05
N HIS A 70 27.30 56.40 8.47
CA HIS A 70 28.49 56.84 9.20
C HIS A 70 28.25 58.13 10.02
N LYS A 71 27.15 58.85 9.77
CA LYS A 71 26.74 60.06 10.50
C LYS A 71 25.73 59.74 11.61
N GLY A 72 25.25 58.51 11.69
CA GLY A 72 24.29 58.03 12.69
C GLY A 72 22.83 58.08 12.26
N ASP A 73 22.53 58.57 11.05
CA ASP A 73 21.17 58.67 10.53
C ASP A 73 20.63 57.28 10.17
N ARG A 74 19.38 57.00 10.58
CA ARG A 74 18.73 55.70 10.38
C ARG A 74 18.01 55.65 9.04
N HIS A 75 18.51 54.83 8.13
CA HIS A 75 17.89 54.55 6.83
C HIS A 75 17.19 53.20 6.87
N CYS A 76 15.91 53.13 6.47
CA CYS A 76 15.14 51.89 6.42
C CYS A 76 14.70 51.60 4.99
N LYS A 77 14.88 50.36 4.53
CA LYS A 77 14.39 49.90 3.22
C LYS A 77 13.61 48.60 3.35
N TRP A 78 12.61 48.42 2.50
CA TRP A 78 11.91 47.15 2.35
C TRP A 78 12.80 46.18 1.58
N VAL A 79 13.07 45.03 2.17
CA VAL A 79 13.84 43.96 1.55
C VAL A 79 12.94 42.73 1.47
N VAL A 80 12.87 42.13 0.28
CA VAL A 80 12.20 40.84 0.10
C VAL A 80 13.17 39.75 0.51
N LYS A 81 12.83 39.02 1.58
CA LYS A 81 13.60 37.86 2.06
C LYS A 81 12.89 36.58 1.66
N LYS A 82 13.66 35.62 1.14
CA LYS A 82 13.19 34.25 0.90
C LYS A 82 13.27 33.48 2.23
N VAL A 83 12.14 32.96 2.70
CA VAL A 83 12.08 32.16 3.92
C VAL A 83 11.52 30.78 3.58
N LYS A 84 12.15 29.72 4.09
CA LYS A 84 11.63 28.36 3.99
C LYS A 84 10.77 28.07 5.21
N LYS A 85 9.53 27.64 5.01
CA LYS A 85 8.65 27.15 6.07
C LYS A 85 8.23 25.71 5.80
N LYS A 86 8.00 24.94 6.85
CA LYS A 86 7.40 23.60 6.74
C LYS A 86 5.92 23.77 6.43
N ALA A 87 5.49 23.21 5.32
CA ALA A 87 4.09 23.07 4.97
C ALA A 87 3.70 21.59 5.06
N TRP A 88 2.42 21.32 5.31
CA TRP A 88 1.86 19.98 5.33
C TRP A 88 0.84 19.84 4.22
N GLU A 89 0.84 18.69 3.58
CA GLU A 89 -0.17 18.31 2.62
C GLU A 89 -0.63 16.88 2.90
N TRP A 90 -1.91 16.63 2.65
CA TRP A 90 -2.46 15.29 2.70
C TRP A 90 -2.15 14.58 1.39
N ARG A 91 -1.57 13.40 1.49
CA ARG A 91 -1.34 12.49 0.36
C ARG A 91 -2.06 11.17 0.62
N TYR A 92 -2.27 10.41 -0.44
CA TYR A 92 -2.82 9.07 -0.39
C TYR A 92 -1.74 8.09 -0.82
N GLU A 93 -1.68 6.95 -0.16
CA GLU A 93 -0.85 5.81 -0.55
C GLU A 93 -1.72 4.55 -0.49
N GLU A 94 -1.56 3.67 -1.47
CA GLU A 94 -2.32 2.42 -1.54
C GLU A 94 -1.45 1.27 -1.06
N PHE A 95 -1.94 0.54 -0.05
CA PHE A 95 -1.30 -0.64 0.48
C PHE A 95 -2.04 -1.87 0.01
N PHE A 96 -1.31 -2.86 -0.49
CA PHE A 96 -1.89 -4.13 -0.89
C PHE A 96 -1.39 -5.25 0.01
N THR A 97 -2.24 -6.23 0.26
CA THR A 97 -1.88 -7.52 0.85
C THR A 97 -2.43 -8.63 -0.03
N VAL A 98 -1.56 -9.51 -0.50
CA VAL A 98 -1.94 -10.72 -1.23
C VAL A 98 -1.99 -11.87 -0.24
N HIS A 99 -3.11 -12.58 -0.20
CA HIS A 99 -3.27 -13.85 0.49
C HIS A 99 -3.37 -14.96 -0.55
N SER A 100 -2.58 -16.01 -0.39
CA SER A 100 -2.58 -17.18 -1.27
C SER A 100 -2.74 -18.48 -0.49
N THR A 101 -3.37 -19.45 -1.15
CA THR A 101 -3.37 -20.86 -0.77
C THR A 101 -2.81 -21.69 -1.91
N LEU A 102 -1.67 -22.32 -1.68
CA LEU A 102 -0.96 -23.17 -2.64
C LEU A 102 -1.12 -24.65 -2.29
N VAL A 103 -1.61 -25.43 -3.24
CA VAL A 103 -1.84 -26.87 -3.14
C VAL A 103 -0.87 -27.59 -4.06
N ASN A 104 -0.20 -28.61 -3.51
CA ASN A 104 0.64 -29.53 -4.27
C ASN A 104 -0.03 -30.91 -4.33
N LYS A 105 -0.32 -31.37 -5.55
CA LYS A 105 -0.83 -32.71 -5.86
C LYS A 105 0.27 -33.62 -6.43
N GLY A 106 1.53 -33.22 -6.28
CA GLY A 106 2.70 -33.97 -6.75
C GLY A 106 3.13 -35.11 -5.84
N ASN A 107 4.19 -35.80 -6.27
CA ASN A 107 4.80 -36.90 -5.53
C ASN A 107 5.72 -36.41 -4.41
N ARG A 108 6.19 -37.36 -3.59
CA ARG A 108 7.16 -37.11 -2.52
C ARG A 108 8.43 -36.50 -3.12
N GLY A 109 8.86 -35.36 -2.59
CA GLY A 109 10.06 -34.64 -3.05
C GLY A 109 9.79 -33.56 -4.10
N GLU A 110 8.60 -33.55 -4.73
CA GLU A 110 8.20 -32.47 -5.62
C GLU A 110 7.52 -31.34 -4.84
N CYS A 111 7.77 -30.12 -5.26
CA CYS A 111 7.15 -28.92 -4.72
C CYS A 111 6.21 -28.28 -5.75
N ALA A 112 5.13 -27.67 -5.25
CA ALA A 112 4.41 -26.65 -5.98
C ALA A 112 5.06 -25.31 -5.70
N TRP A 113 5.15 -24.46 -6.72
CA TRP A 113 5.66 -23.10 -6.62
C TRP A 113 4.61 -22.11 -7.11
N GLU A 114 4.55 -20.97 -6.45
CA GLU A 114 3.90 -19.78 -6.98
C GLU A 114 4.90 -18.63 -6.97
N THR A 115 5.01 -17.92 -8.08
CA THR A 115 5.83 -16.72 -8.19
C THR A 115 4.92 -15.56 -8.57
N PHE A 116 4.87 -14.57 -7.70
CA PHE A 116 4.18 -13.32 -7.95
C PHE A 116 5.13 -12.31 -8.58
N LYS A 117 4.67 -11.65 -9.64
CA LYS A 117 5.27 -10.47 -10.22
C LYS A 117 4.40 -9.27 -9.86
N VAL A 118 5.00 -8.33 -9.14
CA VAL A 118 4.39 -7.06 -8.72
C VAL A 118 4.99 -5.95 -9.56
N VAL A 119 4.17 -5.27 -10.35
CA VAL A 119 4.53 -4.06 -11.08
C VAL A 119 3.96 -2.88 -10.29
N HIS A 120 4.84 -1.98 -9.86
CA HIS A 120 4.48 -0.77 -9.13
C HIS A 120 4.04 0.34 -10.08
N GLU A 121 3.31 1.33 -9.58
CA GLU A 121 2.86 2.49 -10.36
C GLU A 121 4.01 3.28 -11.02
N ASN A 122 5.21 3.24 -10.43
CA ASN A 122 6.41 3.86 -11.00
C ASN A 122 7.09 3.01 -12.09
N GLY A 123 6.50 1.87 -12.48
CA GLY A 123 7.04 0.91 -13.45
C GLY A 123 8.08 -0.07 -12.91
N SER A 124 8.55 0.07 -11.66
CA SER A 124 9.46 -0.90 -11.07
C SER A 124 8.78 -2.25 -10.84
N THR A 125 9.56 -3.33 -10.90
CA THR A 125 9.03 -4.69 -10.77
C THR A 125 9.72 -5.41 -9.62
N ALA A 126 8.94 -6.12 -8.81
CA ALA A 126 9.43 -7.01 -7.76
C ALA A 126 8.85 -8.41 -7.93
N PHE A 127 9.60 -9.42 -7.47
CA PHE A 127 9.17 -10.82 -7.50
C PHE A 127 9.10 -11.40 -6.09
N ARG A 128 8.08 -12.22 -5.82
CA ARG A 128 7.91 -12.96 -4.57
C ARG A 128 7.53 -14.40 -4.87
N SER A 129 8.32 -15.36 -4.40
CA SER A 129 8.08 -16.77 -4.64
C SER A 129 7.80 -17.52 -3.35
N PHE A 130 6.89 -18.48 -3.41
CA PHE A 130 6.55 -19.36 -2.30
C PHE A 130 6.48 -20.81 -2.78
N ALA A 131 6.84 -21.75 -1.90
CA ALA A 131 6.90 -23.17 -2.21
C ALA A 131 6.10 -24.01 -1.21
N ASN A 132 5.36 -24.98 -1.74
CA ASN A 132 4.71 -26.03 -0.96
C ASN A 132 5.18 -27.41 -1.42
N CYS A 133 6.05 -28.02 -0.63
CA CYS A 133 6.57 -29.37 -0.84
C CYS A 133 5.78 -30.45 -0.09
N GLY A 134 4.77 -30.05 0.70
CA GLY A 134 3.89 -30.94 1.44
C GLY A 134 2.63 -31.29 0.64
N ARG A 135 1.88 -32.30 1.11
CA ARG A 135 0.58 -32.68 0.52
C ARG A 135 -0.58 -31.80 0.98
N HIS A 136 -0.43 -31.12 2.11
CA HIS A 136 -1.46 -30.24 2.64
C HIS A 136 -1.40 -28.86 2.00
N PRO A 137 -2.54 -28.19 1.77
CA PRO A 137 -2.54 -26.79 1.35
C PRO A 137 -1.71 -25.93 2.30
N ARG A 138 -0.93 -25.00 1.73
CA ARG A 138 -0.13 -24.04 2.51
C ARG A 138 -0.59 -22.63 2.19
N HIS A 139 -0.70 -21.81 3.23
CA HIS A 139 -1.12 -20.42 3.11
C HIS A 139 0.09 -19.50 3.13
N PHE A 140 0.07 -18.48 2.29
CA PHE A 140 1.10 -17.46 2.20
C PHE A 140 0.45 -16.08 2.19
N SER A 141 1.21 -15.10 2.66
CA SER A 141 0.80 -13.70 2.56
C SER A 141 2.02 -12.80 2.41
N PHE A 142 1.87 -11.76 1.60
CA PHE A 142 2.84 -10.67 1.53
C PHE A 142 2.13 -9.35 1.25
N SER A 143 2.76 -8.27 1.68
CA SER A 143 2.25 -6.92 1.50
C SER A 143 3.25 -6.03 0.79
N GLY A 144 2.73 -4.91 0.28
CA GLY A 144 3.51 -3.86 -0.36
C GLY A 144 2.64 -2.63 -0.59
N LYS A 145 3.13 -1.73 -1.43
CA LYS A 145 2.48 -0.45 -1.72
C LYS A 145 2.49 -0.11 -3.20
N ASN A 146 1.49 0.67 -3.62
CA ASN A 146 1.33 1.27 -4.95
C ASN A 146 1.59 0.24 -6.06
N ALA A 147 0.89 -0.90 -6.00
CA ALA A 147 0.95 -1.90 -7.06
C ALA A 147 -0.05 -1.54 -8.16
N ALA A 148 0.45 -1.36 -9.38
CA ALA A 148 -0.39 -1.22 -10.55
C ALA A 148 -0.94 -2.57 -11.01
N HIS A 149 -0.07 -3.58 -11.08
CA HIS A 149 -0.44 -4.93 -11.51
C HIS A 149 0.23 -5.98 -10.64
N ILE A 150 -0.54 -7.00 -10.28
CA ILE A 150 -0.01 -8.22 -9.67
C ILE A 150 -0.42 -9.38 -10.56
N SER A 151 0.55 -10.23 -10.88
CA SER A 151 0.31 -11.49 -11.59
C SER A 151 1.03 -12.63 -10.87
N VAL A 152 0.56 -13.85 -11.08
CA VAL A 152 1.15 -15.06 -10.51
C VAL A 152 1.42 -16.07 -11.59
N ASP A 153 2.56 -16.76 -11.49
CA ASP A 153 2.87 -17.95 -12.26
C ASP A 153 2.96 -19.15 -11.30
N VAL A 154 2.14 -20.16 -11.54
CA VAL A 154 2.06 -21.39 -10.77
C VAL A 154 2.80 -22.48 -11.51
N SER A 155 3.72 -23.17 -10.84
CA SER A 155 4.55 -24.18 -11.48
C SER A 155 4.88 -25.33 -10.54
N LYS A 156 5.59 -26.30 -11.09
CA LYS A 156 6.17 -27.42 -10.36
C LYS A 156 7.68 -27.22 -10.26
N GLY A 157 8.24 -27.82 -9.22
CA GLY A 157 9.66 -27.73 -8.93
C GLY A 157 10.08 -28.70 -7.86
N ASP A 158 11.24 -28.43 -7.30
CA ASP A 158 11.80 -29.09 -6.13
C ASP A 158 12.06 -28.06 -5.03
N HIS A 159 12.87 -28.41 -4.04
CA HIS A 159 13.21 -27.51 -2.94
C HIS A 159 14.13 -26.36 -3.37
N SER A 160 14.82 -26.51 -4.50
CA SER A 160 15.77 -25.52 -5.02
C SER A 160 15.07 -24.47 -5.87
N GLY A 161 13.99 -24.81 -6.56
CA GLY A 161 13.22 -23.83 -7.31
C GLY A 161 12.12 -24.40 -8.19
N PRO A 162 11.34 -23.52 -8.86
CA PRO A 162 10.45 -23.91 -9.94
C PRO A 162 11.28 -24.42 -11.12
N THR A 163 10.92 -25.58 -11.67
CA THR A 163 11.68 -26.21 -12.77
C THR A 163 10.84 -26.40 -14.03
N ALA A 164 9.53 -26.60 -13.91
CA ALA A 164 8.67 -26.95 -15.05
C ALA A 164 7.17 -26.69 -14.82
N PHE A 165 6.39 -26.89 -15.88
CA PHE A 165 4.91 -26.87 -15.88
C PHE A 165 4.30 -25.54 -15.44
N HIS A 166 4.86 -24.45 -15.95
CA HIS A 166 4.39 -23.09 -15.66
C HIS A 166 2.98 -22.84 -16.21
N SER A 167 2.14 -22.18 -15.42
CA SER A 167 0.80 -21.76 -15.80
C SER A 167 0.78 -20.60 -16.80
N GLY A 168 1.93 -19.94 -16.95
CA GLY A 168 2.05 -18.59 -17.50
C GLY A 168 1.63 -17.54 -16.48
N TRP A 169 1.92 -16.28 -16.75
CA TRP A 169 1.51 -15.18 -15.87
C TRP A 169 0.00 -14.98 -15.90
N ARG A 170 -0.67 -15.16 -14.75
CA ARG A 170 -2.10 -14.97 -14.56
C ARG A 170 -2.40 -13.72 -13.74
N PRO A 171 -3.43 -12.94 -14.06
CA PRO A 171 -3.74 -11.71 -13.34
C PRO A 171 -4.25 -12.02 -11.93
N VAL A 172 -3.78 -11.26 -10.94
CA VAL A 172 -4.16 -11.36 -9.52
C VAL A 172 -4.79 -10.05 -9.07
N HIS A 173 -4.23 -8.93 -9.49
CA HIS A 173 -4.77 -7.60 -9.23
C HIS A 173 -4.41 -6.64 -10.36
N HIS A 174 -5.31 -5.71 -10.64
CA HIS A 174 -5.13 -4.60 -11.55
C HIS A 174 -5.77 -3.37 -10.89
N ALA A 175 -4.98 -2.32 -10.66
CA ALA A 175 -5.51 -1.06 -10.16
C ALA A 175 -6.45 -0.47 -11.22
N ALA A 176 -7.64 -0.04 -10.80
CA ALA A 176 -8.54 0.70 -11.69
C ALA A 176 -7.92 2.09 -11.96
N VAL A 177 -7.62 2.37 -13.22
CA VAL A 177 -7.10 3.67 -13.68
C VAL A 177 -8.15 4.77 -13.49
#